data_AF-A0A4Y2DXC0-F1
#
_entry.id   AF-A0A4Y2DXC0-F1
#
_cell.length_a   1.000
_cell.length_b   1.000
_cell.length_c   1.000
_cell.angle_alpha   90.00
_cell.angle_beta   90.00
_cell.angle_gamma   90.00
#
_symmetry.space_group_name_H-M   'P 1'
#
loop_
_entity.id
_entity.type
_entity.pdbx_description
1 polymer ?
#
loop_
_entity_poly.entity_id
_entity_poly.type
_entity_poly.pdbx_seq_one_letter_code
_entity_poly.pdbx_strand_id
1 'polypeptide(L)'
;MKTLRKTRDRFYWDQLHAEVEKWCRECQACGARKGLKTEQGKSITGWTTAEMFSDLTLRFPRYILLRRLRETPTSLTNSEVRLESVQASAGEKVKLSREQMKTRYDSKATDHHFKEEDLVWMYNPKRRRGLNPKLNRTGKDRILLSRN
;
A
#
# COMPACT_ATOMS: atom_id res chain seq x y z
N MET A 1 -8.12 7.39 -23.61
CA MET A 1 -7.24 6.40 -24.27
C MET A 1 -6.29 7.08 -25.24
N LYS A 2 -5.08 6.54 -25.47
CA LYS A 2 -4.09 7.15 -26.39
C LYS A 2 -4.57 7.17 -27.85
N THR A 3 -5.34 6.15 -28.27
CA THR A 3 -5.96 6.04 -29.60
C THR A 3 -6.95 7.17 -29.85
N LEU A 4 -7.88 7.39 -28.92
CA LEU A 4 -8.91 8.42 -29.02
C LEU A 4 -8.35 9.84 -29.16
N ARG A 5 -7.25 10.16 -28.46
CA ARG A 5 -6.58 11.47 -28.60
C ARG A 5 -6.08 11.68 -30.02
N LYS A 6 -5.40 10.68 -30.59
CA LYS A 6 -4.89 10.73 -31.97
C LYS A 6 -5.99 10.81 -33.02
N THR A 7 -7.13 10.14 -32.79
CA THR A 7 -8.27 10.19 -33.72
C THR A 7 -8.92 11.57 -33.72
N ARG A 8 -9.05 12.20 -32.55
CA ARG A 8 -9.59 13.57 -32.40
C ARG A 8 -8.72 14.64 -33.07
N ASP A 9 -7.42 14.39 -33.24
CA ASP A 9 -6.53 15.34 -33.92
C ASP A 9 -6.80 15.46 -35.43
N ARG A 10 -7.53 14.50 -36.03
CA ARG A 10 -7.75 14.43 -37.49
C ARG A 10 -9.21 14.32 -37.90
N PHE A 11 -10.06 13.80 -37.03
CA PHE A 11 -11.46 13.53 -37.38
C PHE A 11 -12.39 13.84 -36.21
N TYR A 12 -13.61 14.24 -36.55
CA TYR A 12 -14.69 14.54 -35.60
C TYR A 12 -16.01 13.97 -36.10
N TRP A 13 -16.71 13.24 -35.23
CA TRP A 13 -18.12 12.87 -35.40
C TRP A 13 -18.73 12.52 -34.03
N ASP A 14 -20.06 12.59 -33.94
CA ASP A 14 -20.82 12.59 -32.68
C ASP A 14 -20.53 11.37 -31.78
N GLN A 15 -20.44 10.17 -32.36
CA GLN A 15 -20.20 8.92 -31.63
C GLN A 15 -18.74 8.45 -31.61
N LEU A 16 -17.79 9.31 -32.00
CA LEU A 16 -16.37 8.96 -32.11
C LEU A 16 -15.81 8.32 -30.83
N HIS A 17 -16.22 8.80 -29.66
CA HIS A 17 -15.76 8.24 -28.40
C HIS A 17 -16.28 6.81 -28.20
N ALA A 18 -17.57 6.59 -28.41
CA ALA A 18 -18.22 5.29 -28.23
C ALA A 18 -17.69 4.26 -29.23
N GLU A 19 -17.50 4.64 -30.48
CA GLU A 19 -17.00 3.76 -31.54
C GLU A 19 -15.53 3.39 -31.34
N VAL A 20 -14.67 4.36 -31.03
CA VAL A 20 -13.25 4.09 -30.75
C VAL A 20 -13.13 3.21 -29.51
N GLU A 21 -13.98 3.41 -28.50
CA GLU A 21 -14.00 2.58 -27.31
C GLU A 21 -14.45 1.14 -27.59
N LYS A 22 -15.55 0.97 -28.33
CA LYS A 22 -16.04 -0.34 -28.78
C LYS A 22 -14.97 -1.08 -29.58
N TRP A 23 -14.36 -0.41 -30.56
CA TRP A 23 -13.26 -0.96 -31.35
C TRP A 23 -12.06 -1.37 -30.48
N CYS A 24 -11.68 -0.55 -29.50
CA CYS A 24 -10.60 -0.88 -28.57
C CYS A 24 -10.93 -2.06 -27.63
N ARG A 25 -12.21 -2.35 -27.38
CA ARG A 25 -12.68 -3.48 -26.57
C ARG A 25 -12.71 -4.77 -27.38
N GLU A 26 -13.11 -4.71 -28.64
CA GLU A 26 -13.18 -5.85 -29.56
C GLU A 26 -11.81 -6.22 -30.17
N CYS A 27 -10.83 -5.32 -30.10
CA CYS A 27 -9.48 -5.54 -30.62
C CYS A 27 -8.73 -6.64 -29.86
N GLN A 28 -8.54 -7.80 -30.49
CA GLN A 28 -7.83 -8.96 -29.93
C GLN A 28 -6.39 -8.64 -29.48
N ALA A 29 -5.65 -7.81 -30.24
CA ALA A 29 -4.29 -7.41 -29.89
C ALA A 29 -4.24 -6.46 -28.67
N CYS A 30 -5.32 -5.71 -28.41
CA CYS A 30 -5.46 -4.88 -27.22
C CYS A 30 -5.95 -5.71 -26.02
N GLY A 31 -6.88 -6.65 -26.25
CA GLY A 31 -7.38 -7.60 -25.27
C GLY A 31 -6.27 -8.50 -24.72
N ALA A 32 -5.45 -9.10 -25.60
CA ALA A 32 -4.33 -9.96 -25.20
C ALA A 32 -3.27 -9.24 -24.34
N ARG A 33 -3.13 -7.91 -24.50
CA ARG A 33 -2.21 -7.08 -23.71
C ARG A 33 -2.81 -6.58 -22.40
N LYS A 34 -4.14 -6.43 -22.33
CA LYS A 34 -4.87 -6.18 -21.09
C LYS A 34 -5.12 -7.53 -20.41
N GLY A 35 -4.07 -8.15 -19.87
CA GLY A 35 -4.20 -9.35 -19.06
C GLY A 35 -5.26 -9.18 -17.96
N LEU A 36 -5.79 -10.32 -17.46
CA LEU A 36 -6.70 -10.35 -16.31
C LEU A 36 -6.15 -9.41 -15.22
N LYS A 37 -6.98 -8.45 -14.79
CA LYS A 37 -6.65 -7.57 -13.68
C LYS A 37 -6.58 -8.44 -12.43
N THR A 38 -5.42 -9.02 -12.13
CA THR A 38 -5.14 -9.55 -10.80
C THR A 38 -5.24 -8.38 -9.83
N GLU A 39 -5.94 -8.57 -8.72
CA GLU A 39 -6.12 -7.59 -7.65
C GLU A 39 -4.81 -7.28 -6.89
N GLN A 40 -3.65 -7.37 -7.53
CA GLN A 40 -2.36 -7.02 -6.97
C GLN A 40 -2.06 -5.50 -7.05
N GLY A 41 -3.10 -4.70 -7.36
CA GLY A 41 -3.04 -3.25 -7.36
C GLY A 41 -3.41 -2.59 -6.02
N LYS A 42 -3.60 -3.35 -4.93
CA LYS A 42 -3.71 -2.76 -3.60
C LYS A 42 -2.30 -2.30 -3.18
N SER A 43 -2.06 -0.99 -3.23
CA SER A 43 -0.76 -0.44 -2.86
C SER A 43 -0.38 -0.92 -1.46
N ILE A 44 0.84 -1.45 -1.31
CA ILE A 44 1.42 -1.89 -0.02
C ILE A 44 1.54 -0.72 0.99
N THR A 45 1.30 0.52 0.54
CA THR A 45 1.43 1.77 1.31
C THR A 45 0.53 1.90 2.55
N GLY A 46 -0.29 0.89 2.87
CA GLY A 46 -1.11 0.84 4.09
C GLY A 46 -0.78 -0.32 5.05
N TRP A 47 0.15 -1.20 4.67
CA TRP A 47 0.52 -2.40 5.42
C TRP A 47 1.79 -2.14 6.24
N THR A 48 1.71 -2.39 7.54
CA THR A 48 2.88 -2.46 8.41
C THR A 48 3.62 -3.77 8.18
N THR A 49 4.93 -3.77 8.44
CA THR A 49 5.77 -4.97 8.35
C THR A 49 5.18 -6.13 9.14
N ALA A 50 4.57 -5.88 10.31
CA ALA A 50 3.88 -6.88 11.10
C ALA A 50 2.65 -7.49 10.38
N GLU A 51 1.80 -6.67 9.74
CA GLU A 51 0.63 -7.14 9.00
C GLU A 51 1.02 -7.99 7.78
N MET A 52 2.13 -7.65 7.11
CA MET A 52 2.69 -8.51 6.05
C MET A 52 3.09 -9.90 6.57
N PHE A 53 3.56 -9.97 7.81
CA PHE A 53 3.95 -11.21 8.48
C PHE A 53 2.81 -11.90 9.24
N SER A 54 1.65 -11.24 9.43
CA SER A 54 0.46 -11.82 10.05
C SER A 54 -0.30 -12.72 9.09
N ASP A 55 -0.45 -12.29 7.82
CA ASP A 55 -1.16 -13.06 6.79
C ASP A 55 -0.29 -14.15 6.16
N LEU A 56 1.03 -13.94 6.16
CA LEU A 56 2.00 -15.02 6.06
C LEU A 56 2.04 -15.72 7.41
N THR A 57 0.97 -16.45 7.75
CA THR A 57 1.04 -17.47 8.80
C THR A 57 2.31 -18.25 8.54
N LEU A 58 3.35 -17.97 9.32
CA LEU A 58 4.57 -18.75 9.34
C LEU A 58 4.05 -20.15 9.49
N ARG A 59 4.20 -20.97 8.45
CA ARG A 59 4.12 -22.41 8.62
C ARG A 59 5.31 -22.77 9.51
N PHE A 60 5.21 -22.44 10.80
CA PHE A 60 6.05 -22.83 11.91
C PHE A 60 6.56 -24.25 11.63
N PRO A 61 7.85 -24.49 11.84
CA PRO A 61 8.43 -25.83 11.76
C PRO A 61 7.66 -26.87 12.58
N ARG A 62 6.82 -26.45 13.55
CA ARG A 62 5.87 -27.31 14.27
C ARG A 62 4.98 -28.13 13.35
N TYR A 63 4.48 -27.59 12.24
CA TYR A 63 3.61 -28.35 11.30
C TYR A 63 4.42 -29.37 10.47
N ILE A 64 5.70 -29.07 10.22
CA ILE A 64 6.65 -30.00 9.58
C ILE A 64 7.02 -31.14 10.54
N LEU A 65 7.15 -30.83 11.84
CA LEU A 65 7.43 -31.81 12.90
C LEU A 65 6.19 -32.64 13.30
N LEU A 66 4.97 -32.06 13.26
CA LEU A 66 3.70 -32.70 13.59
C LEU A 66 3.24 -33.76 12.58
N ARG A 67 3.79 -33.76 11.35
CA ARG A 67 3.49 -34.82 10.37
C ARG A 67 3.93 -36.22 10.86
N ARG A 68 4.72 -36.29 11.94
CA ARG A 68 5.28 -37.53 12.51
C ARG A 68 4.58 -38.06 13.77
N LEU A 69 3.65 -37.33 14.39
CA LEU A 69 3.01 -37.76 15.64
C LEU A 69 1.48 -37.60 15.55
N ARG A 70 0.81 -38.58 14.91
CA ARG A 70 -0.67 -38.61 14.79
C ARG A 70 -1.37 -39.19 16.03
N GLU A 71 -0.65 -39.52 17.09
CA GLU A 71 -1.23 -40.26 18.22
C GLU A 71 -0.99 -39.55 19.57
N THR A 72 -1.65 -38.41 19.80
CA THR A 72 -2.13 -37.95 21.13
C THR A 72 -2.89 -36.61 21.00
N PRO A 73 -4.24 -36.58 21.08
CA PRO A 73 -5.03 -35.40 20.71
C PRO A 73 -5.29 -34.36 21.82
N THR A 74 -5.01 -34.66 23.09
CA THR A 74 -5.56 -33.87 24.22
C THR A 74 -4.65 -32.77 24.77
N SER A 75 -3.34 -32.85 24.61
CA SER A 75 -2.39 -31.81 25.06
C SER A 75 -2.10 -30.75 24.00
N LEU A 76 -2.30 -31.09 22.73
CA LEU A 76 -2.02 -30.25 21.57
C LEU A 76 -2.99 -29.05 21.49
N THR A 77 -4.27 -29.30 21.76
CA THR A 77 -5.37 -28.33 21.68
C THR A 77 -5.18 -27.14 22.63
N ASN A 78 -4.80 -27.39 23.88
CA ASN A 78 -4.55 -26.32 24.86
C ASN A 78 -3.38 -25.41 24.46
N SER A 79 -2.37 -25.96 23.80
CA SER A 79 -1.22 -25.18 23.32
C SER A 79 -1.55 -24.35 22.08
N GLU A 80 -2.43 -24.84 21.21
CA GLU A 80 -2.89 -24.14 20.01
C GLU A 80 -3.78 -22.95 20.38
N VAL A 81 -4.76 -23.16 21.28
CA VAL A 81 -5.63 -22.09 21.77
C VAL A 81 -4.84 -20.97 22.46
N ARG A 82 -3.78 -21.31 23.21
CA ARG A 82 -2.89 -20.30 23.82
C ARG A 82 -2.04 -19.56 22.80
N LEU A 83 -1.62 -20.21 21.72
CA LEU A 83 -0.85 -19.55 20.66
C LEU A 83 -1.73 -18.61 19.86
N GLU A 84 -2.95 -19.03 19.51
CA GLU A 84 -3.92 -18.19 18.81
C GLU A 84 -4.32 -16.97 19.64
N SER A 85 -4.52 -17.11 20.95
CA SER A 85 -4.84 -15.97 21.81
C SER A 85 -3.66 -15.00 21.99
N VAL A 86 -2.42 -15.51 22.05
CA VAL A 86 -1.20 -14.68 22.06
C VAL A 86 -1.04 -13.93 20.74
N GLN A 87 -1.31 -14.57 19.61
CA GLN A 87 -1.28 -13.93 18.29
C GLN A 87 -2.37 -12.86 18.15
N ALA A 88 -3.60 -13.17 18.56
CA ALA A 88 -4.71 -12.22 18.57
C ALA A 88 -4.38 -11.00 19.45
N SER A 89 -3.86 -11.22 20.65
CA SER A 89 -3.43 -10.15 21.56
C SER A 89 -2.30 -9.30 20.96
N ALA A 90 -1.33 -9.91 20.28
CA ALA A 90 -0.27 -9.20 19.58
C ALA A 90 -0.84 -8.32 18.44
N GLY A 91 -1.77 -8.85 17.65
CA GLY A 91 -2.46 -8.11 16.59
C GLY A 91 -3.26 -6.91 17.13
N GLU A 92 -3.99 -7.11 18.22
CA GLU A 92 -4.76 -6.05 18.86
C GLU A 92 -3.87 -4.91 19.40
N LYS A 93 -2.70 -5.23 19.96
CA LYS A 93 -1.71 -4.22 20.40
C LYS A 93 -1.13 -3.42 19.23
N VAL A 94 -0.86 -4.05 18.09
CA VAL A 94 -0.39 -3.35 16.88
C VAL A 94 -1.48 -2.40 16.37
N LYS A 95 -2.73 -2.87 16.33
CA LYS A 95 -3.89 -2.06 15.93
C LYS A 95 -4.10 -0.87 16.87
N LEU A 96 -4.09 -1.10 18.19
CA LEU A 96 -4.21 -0.06 19.19
C LEU A 96 -3.09 0.98 19.05
N SER A 97 -1.84 0.55 18.84
CA SER A 97 -0.73 1.47 18.62
C SER A 97 -0.92 2.33 17.36
N ARG A 98 -1.48 1.76 16.29
CA ARG A 98 -1.80 2.47 15.05
C ARG A 98 -2.89 3.52 15.28
N GLU A 99 -3.95 3.15 16.00
CA GLU A 99 -5.05 4.06 16.34
C GLU A 99 -4.56 5.21 17.23
N GLN A 100 -3.79 4.91 18.28
CA GLN A 100 -3.18 5.95 19.13
C GLN A 100 -2.28 6.88 18.33
N MET A 101 -1.50 6.36 17.38
CA MET A 101 -0.66 7.18 16.51
C MET A 101 -1.50 8.09 15.63
N LYS A 102 -2.58 7.57 15.03
CA LYS A 102 -3.52 8.36 14.24
C LYS A 102 -4.14 9.49 15.07
N THR A 103 -4.65 9.18 16.26
CA THR A 103 -5.22 10.20 17.15
C THR A 103 -4.22 11.28 17.53
N ARG A 104 -2.94 10.93 17.78
CA ARG A 104 -1.89 11.93 18.06
C ARG A 104 -1.55 12.81 16.86
N TYR A 105 -1.65 12.29 15.64
CA TYR A 105 -1.46 13.09 14.42
C TYR A 105 -2.65 14.00 14.17
N ASP A 106 -3.87 13.45 14.26
CA ASP A 106 -5.12 14.18 14.06
C ASP A 106 -5.28 15.29 15.11
N SER A 107 -4.89 15.05 16.38
CA SER A 107 -4.92 16.08 17.42
C SER A 107 -3.90 17.20 17.23
N LYS A 108 -2.84 16.95 16.46
CA LYS A 108 -1.84 17.96 16.07
C LYS A 108 -2.17 18.64 14.76
N ALA A 109 -3.17 18.16 14.02
CA ALA A 109 -3.63 18.81 12.82
C ALA A 109 -4.23 20.16 13.23
N THR A 110 -3.58 21.23 12.80
CA THR A 110 -4.12 22.58 12.99
C THR A 110 -5.16 22.78 11.91
N ASP A 111 -6.40 23.07 12.31
CA ASP A 111 -7.42 23.45 11.34
C ASP A 111 -7.09 24.84 10.79
N HIS A 112 -7.15 25.00 9.48
CA HIS A 112 -6.86 26.26 8.80
C HIS A 112 -8.12 26.66 8.06
N HIS A 113 -8.87 27.60 8.64
CA HIS A 113 -10.05 28.17 8.01
C HIS A 113 -9.63 29.21 6.97
N PHE A 114 -9.82 28.90 5.69
CA PHE A 114 -9.63 29.84 4.58
C PHE A 114 -10.99 30.35 4.10
N LYS A 115 -11.07 31.63 3.74
CA LYS A 115 -12.21 32.24 3.07
C LYS A 115 -11.98 32.32 1.57
N GLU A 116 -13.06 32.49 0.82
CA GLU A 116 -12.99 32.84 -0.60
C GLU A 116 -12.20 34.15 -0.73
N GLU A 117 -11.20 34.19 -1.63
CA GLU A 117 -10.16 35.25 -1.81
C GLU A 117 -8.88 35.17 -0.96
N ASP A 118 -8.73 34.19 -0.04
CA ASP A 118 -7.48 34.04 0.71
C ASP A 118 -6.33 33.48 -0.15
N LEU A 119 -5.18 34.17 -0.15
CA LEU A 119 -3.96 33.72 -0.83
C LEU A 119 -3.26 32.62 -0.01
N VAL A 120 -3.34 31.38 -0.49
CA VAL A 120 -2.69 30.21 0.13
C VAL A 120 -1.40 29.84 -0.61
N TRP A 121 -0.29 29.76 0.12
CA TRP A 121 0.96 29.23 -0.43
C TRP A 121 0.89 27.73 -0.60
N MET A 122 0.71 27.27 -1.84
CA MET A 122 0.79 25.84 -2.17
C MET A 122 2.27 25.40 -2.22
N TYR A 123 2.74 24.75 -1.16
CA TYR A 123 4.03 24.07 -1.20
C TYR A 123 3.95 22.83 -2.10
N ASN A 124 4.48 22.94 -3.31
CA ASN A 124 4.61 21.83 -4.25
C ASN A 124 6.05 21.30 -4.26
N PRO A 125 6.43 20.36 -3.38
CA PRO A 125 7.77 19.81 -3.36
C PRO A 125 8.04 19.09 -4.68
N LYS A 126 8.93 19.66 -5.50
CA LYS A 126 9.42 18.99 -6.70
C LYS A 126 10.07 17.68 -6.28
N ARG A 127 9.57 16.55 -6.79
CA ARG A 127 10.14 15.23 -6.53
C ARG A 127 11.58 15.19 -7.05
N ARG A 128 12.55 15.32 -6.15
CA ARG A 128 13.97 15.09 -6.45
C ARG A 128 14.22 13.58 -6.32
N ARG A 129 14.80 12.95 -7.35
CA ARG A 129 15.38 11.61 -7.18
C ARG A 129 16.67 11.77 -6.37
N GLY A 130 16.76 11.07 -5.25
CA GLY A 130 17.91 11.12 -4.34
C GLY A 130 17.75 10.08 -3.24
N LEU A 131 18.80 9.91 -2.42
CA LEU A 131 18.77 9.03 -1.25
C LEU A 131 17.67 9.50 -0.26
N ASN A 132 16.89 8.56 0.24
CA ASN A 132 15.86 8.83 1.23
C ASN A 132 16.52 9.14 2.60
N PRO A 133 16.15 10.25 3.28
CA PRO A 133 16.63 10.56 4.63
C PRO A 133 16.39 9.48 5.69
N LYS A 134 15.44 8.56 5.44
CA LYS A 134 15.19 7.41 6.33
C LYS A 134 16.14 6.23 6.07
N LEU A 135 16.84 6.22 4.94
CA LEU A 135 17.77 5.18 4.51
C LEU A 135 19.23 5.65 4.49
N ASN A 136 19.51 6.95 4.57
CA ASN A 136 20.87 7.51 4.58
C ASN A 136 21.50 7.47 5.98
N ARG A 137 21.61 6.28 6.58
CA ARG A 137 22.27 6.10 7.88
C ARG A 137 23.81 6.08 7.78
N THR A 138 24.38 6.73 6.78
CA THR A 138 25.83 6.92 6.68
C THR A 138 26.13 8.35 7.13
N GLY A 139 26.94 8.50 8.18
CA GLY A 139 27.24 9.76 8.86
C GLY A 139 28.01 10.80 8.02
N LYS A 140 27.62 11.03 6.77
CA LYS A 140 28.17 12.06 5.88
C LYS A 140 27.46 13.42 6.05
N ASP A 141 26.28 13.44 6.66
CA ASP A 141 25.50 14.67 6.88
C ASP A 141 26.09 15.58 7.99
N ARG A 142 27.18 15.17 8.67
CA ARG A 142 27.89 16.00 9.67
C ARG A 142 28.86 17.01 9.08
N ILE A 143 29.11 17.03 7.77
CA ILE A 143 30.19 17.86 7.18
C ILE A 143 29.67 19.09 6.42
N LEU A 144 28.38 19.19 6.07
CA LEU A 144 27.90 20.27 5.19
C LEU A 144 27.09 21.39 5.86
N LEU A 145 27.05 21.48 7.19
CA LEU A 145 26.41 22.61 7.92
C LEU A 145 27.42 23.57 8.55
N SER A 146 28.58 23.74 7.92
CA SER A 146 29.54 24.80 8.27
C SER A 146 30.22 25.29 7.00
N ARG A 147 29.56 26.23 6.30
CA ARG A 147 30.15 27.31 5.49
C ARG A 147 29.04 28.02 4.70
N ASN A 148 28.52 29.07 5.31
CA ASN A 148 28.31 30.43 4.79
C ASN A 148 27.28 31.14 5.65
#